data_AF-A0A660CBA5-F1
#
_entry.id   AF-A0A660CBA5-F1
#
_cell.length_a   1.000
_cell.length_b   1.000
_cell.length_c   1.000
_cell.angle_alpha   90.00
_cell.angle_beta   90.00
_cell.angle_gamma   90.00
#
_symmetry.space_group_name_H-M   'P 1'
#
loop_
_entity.id
_entity.type
_entity.pdbx_description
1 polymer ?
#
loop_
_entity_poly.entity_id
_entity_poly.type
_entity_poly.pdbx_seq_one_letter_code
_entity_poly.pdbx_strand_id
1 'polypeptide(L)'
;MDAFKALADPSRRRLLDRLNAQNGQSLRELGDGLGMTRQAVTKHLAVLIEANLVTIVRHGRERLHYLNPAPINEIAGRWIGKYDRERLDALEDLKRALEEPAMSKPTFVYVTYIKTTPEKLWQALTDPAFIRRWFGGMSMESDWKPGSPIIAVDPDGTRVETGEVVLESEPGKRLSYTFKVTAEAGSAYAELAEEPPSRVTFELEQDGDTVKLTLVHDDFVGPESKVLESVRQGWPAFMSSLKSLLETGEPLP
;
A
#
# COMPACT_ATOMS: atom_id res chain seq x y z
N MET A 1 4.44 34.48 -13.88
CA MET A 1 4.46 33.10 -14.42
C MET A 1 3.79 32.16 -13.43
N ASP A 2 3.06 31.12 -13.86
CA ASP A 2 2.46 30.14 -12.93
C ASP A 2 3.51 29.16 -12.38
N ALA A 3 3.33 28.72 -11.13
CA ALA A 3 4.30 27.88 -10.42
C ALA A 3 4.51 26.51 -11.09
N PHE A 4 3.49 25.88 -11.68
CA PHE A 4 3.68 24.63 -12.43
C PHE A 4 4.58 24.81 -13.65
N LYS A 5 4.36 25.88 -14.41
CA LYS A 5 5.21 26.22 -15.57
C LYS A 5 6.64 26.53 -15.12
N ALA A 6 6.79 27.18 -13.97
CA ALA A 6 8.10 27.40 -13.38
C ALA A 6 8.75 26.07 -12.93
N LEU A 7 8.02 25.13 -12.36
CA LEU A 7 8.58 23.85 -11.89
C LEU A 7 8.86 22.82 -12.99
N ALA A 8 8.30 23.00 -14.20
CA ALA A 8 8.49 22.06 -15.31
C ALA A 8 9.97 21.83 -15.70
N ASP A 9 10.85 22.81 -15.46
CA ASP A 9 12.26 22.72 -15.81
C ASP A 9 13.10 22.09 -14.68
N PRO A 10 13.92 21.07 -14.97
CA PRO A 10 14.71 20.38 -13.95
C PRO A 10 15.79 21.26 -13.30
N SER A 11 16.35 22.24 -14.02
CA SER A 11 17.35 23.17 -13.46
C SER A 11 16.73 24.09 -12.42
N ARG A 12 15.48 24.52 -12.65
CA ARG A 12 14.73 25.34 -11.67
C ARG A 12 14.39 24.54 -10.41
N ARG A 13 13.99 23.27 -10.55
CA ARG A 13 13.79 22.36 -9.40
C ARG A 13 15.06 22.19 -8.58
N ARG A 14 16.21 21.93 -9.23
CA ARG A 14 17.52 21.82 -8.54
C ARG A 14 17.90 23.09 -7.76
N LEU A 15 17.62 24.27 -8.30
CA LEU A 15 17.86 25.54 -7.58
C LEU A 15 16.97 25.66 -6.33
N LEU A 16 15.70 25.25 -6.42
CA LEU A 16 14.80 25.22 -5.27
C LEU A 16 15.23 24.18 -4.24
N ASP A 17 15.69 22.99 -4.66
CA ASP A 17 16.20 21.95 -3.75
C ASP A 17 17.41 22.46 -2.94
N ARG A 18 18.31 23.21 -3.59
CA ARG A 18 19.44 23.85 -2.91
C ARG A 18 18.99 24.90 -1.90
N LEU A 19 18.03 25.75 -2.28
CA LEU A 19 17.48 26.77 -1.36
C LEU A 19 16.71 26.13 -0.20
N ASN A 20 16.06 24.99 -0.44
CA ASN A 20 15.41 24.20 0.60
C ASN A 20 16.44 23.61 1.58
N ALA A 21 17.55 23.07 1.08
CA ALA A 21 18.63 22.56 1.91
C ALA A 21 19.37 23.67 2.69
N GLN A 22 19.54 24.84 2.07
CA GLN A 22 20.20 25.98 2.68
C GLN A 22 19.62 27.30 2.13
N ASN A 23 18.87 28.02 2.95
CA ASN A 23 18.33 29.33 2.56
C ASN A 23 19.37 30.45 2.62
N GLY A 24 19.07 31.57 1.97
CA GLY A 24 19.90 32.78 2.04
C GLY A 24 21.20 32.69 1.25
N GLN A 25 21.18 31.98 0.11
CA GLN A 25 22.36 31.84 -0.75
C GLN A 25 22.50 33.01 -1.74
N SER A 26 23.73 33.42 -2.00
CA SER A 26 24.10 34.34 -3.06
C SER A 26 24.00 33.68 -4.44
N LEU A 27 24.01 34.49 -5.51
CA LEU A 27 24.05 33.98 -6.89
C LEU A 27 25.28 33.09 -7.15
N ARG A 28 26.41 33.39 -6.50
CA ARG A 28 27.65 32.62 -6.65
C ARG A 28 27.50 31.23 -6.05
N GLU A 29 26.94 31.15 -4.84
CA GLU A 29 26.73 29.88 -4.13
C GLU A 29 25.68 29.02 -4.81
N LEU A 30 24.61 29.64 -5.32
CA LEU A 30 23.59 28.92 -6.09
C LEU A 30 24.11 28.36 -7.41
N GLY A 31 25.04 29.06 -8.07
CA GLY A 31 25.63 28.59 -9.31
C GLY A 31 26.71 27.52 -9.14
N ASP A 32 27.21 27.31 -7.92
CA ASP A 32 28.35 26.43 -7.68
C ASP A 32 27.97 24.96 -7.83
N GLY A 33 28.75 24.19 -8.59
CA GLY A 33 28.51 22.76 -8.81
C GLY A 33 27.25 22.39 -9.65
N LEU A 34 26.54 23.36 -10.25
CA LEU A 34 25.36 23.09 -11.08
C LEU A 34 25.67 22.83 -12.57
N GLY A 35 26.92 22.96 -13.00
CA GLY A 35 27.33 22.73 -14.39
C GLY A 35 26.72 23.71 -15.40
N MET A 36 26.18 24.85 -14.93
CA MET A 36 25.54 25.86 -15.77
C MET A 36 26.21 27.22 -15.59
N THR A 37 26.10 28.09 -16.60
CA THR A 37 26.68 29.43 -16.55
C THR A 37 25.91 30.32 -15.57
N ARG A 38 26.57 31.34 -15.00
CA ARG A 38 25.91 32.33 -14.13
C ARG A 38 24.72 33.00 -14.82
N GLN A 39 24.80 33.22 -16.13
CA GLN A 39 23.71 33.80 -16.92
C GLN A 39 22.49 32.87 -16.96
N ALA A 40 22.71 31.55 -17.09
CA ALA A 40 21.63 30.56 -17.02
C ALA A 40 20.97 30.54 -15.63
N VAL A 41 21.77 30.58 -14.55
CA VAL A 41 21.25 30.67 -13.17
C VAL A 41 20.38 31.91 -13.00
N THR A 42 20.85 33.08 -13.43
CA THR A 42 20.08 34.33 -13.34
C THR A 42 18.77 34.25 -14.11
N LYS A 43 18.76 33.66 -15.31
CA LYS A 43 17.53 33.46 -16.10
C LYS A 43 16.54 32.55 -15.38
N HIS A 44 17.02 31.46 -14.79
CA HIS A 44 16.19 30.55 -14.01
C HIS A 44 15.63 31.21 -12.74
N LEU A 45 16.45 31.98 -12.01
CA LEU A 45 16.01 32.71 -10.83
C LEU A 45 14.97 33.78 -11.17
N ALA A 46 15.12 34.49 -12.30
CA ALA A 46 14.12 35.46 -12.75
C ALA A 46 12.73 34.82 -12.91
N VAL A 47 12.67 33.63 -13.53
CA VAL A 47 11.43 32.85 -13.66
C VAL A 47 10.87 32.42 -12.31
N LEU A 48 11.73 31.94 -11.40
CA LEU A 48 11.32 31.51 -10.06
C LEU A 48 10.79 32.67 -9.21
N ILE A 49 11.39 33.86 -9.33
CA ILE A 49 10.93 35.08 -8.67
C ILE A 49 9.59 35.54 -9.24
N GLU A 50 9.44 35.51 -10.57
CA GLU A 50 8.18 35.85 -11.25
C GLU A 50 7.04 34.87 -10.91
N ALA A 51 7.38 33.64 -10.54
CA ALA A 51 6.44 32.64 -10.03
C ALA A 51 6.26 32.69 -8.49
N ASN A 52 6.87 33.68 -7.82
CA ASN A 52 6.87 33.84 -6.38
C ASN A 52 7.44 32.63 -5.59
N LEU A 53 8.27 31.80 -6.23
CA LEU A 53 8.92 30.64 -5.62
C LEU A 53 10.25 30.99 -4.96
N VAL A 54 10.82 32.15 -5.29
CA VAL A 54 12.05 32.68 -4.69
C VAL A 54 11.88 34.16 -4.35
N THR A 55 12.29 34.54 -3.15
CA THR A 55 12.34 35.93 -2.68
C THR A 55 13.79 36.39 -2.56
N ILE A 56 14.06 37.66 -2.87
CA ILE A 56 15.39 38.26 -2.73
C ILE A 56 15.39 39.21 -1.53
N VAL A 57 16.36 39.05 -0.65
CA VAL A 57 16.68 40.00 0.41
C VAL A 57 18.06 40.61 0.14
N ARG A 58 18.18 41.93 0.32
CA ARG A 58 19.48 42.61 0.27
C ARG A 58 20.14 42.56 1.64
N HIS A 59 21.38 42.08 1.68
CA HIS A 59 22.21 42.10 2.89
C HIS A 59 23.56 42.74 2.54
N GLY A 60 23.75 43.99 2.97
CA GLY A 60 24.91 44.79 2.57
C GLY A 60 24.98 44.99 1.04
N ARG A 61 26.07 44.52 0.43
CA ARG A 61 26.29 44.57 -1.03
C ARG A 61 25.75 43.34 -1.77
N GLU A 62 25.28 42.32 -1.05
CA GLU A 62 24.86 41.05 -1.62
C GLU A 62 23.33 40.94 -1.73
N ARG A 63 22.90 40.11 -2.68
CA ARG A 63 21.51 39.67 -2.83
C ARG A 63 21.44 38.20 -2.46
N LEU A 64 20.71 37.92 -1.39
CA LEU A 64 20.50 36.57 -0.89
C LEU A 64 19.12 36.10 -1.32
N HIS A 65 19.06 34.85 -1.79
CA HIS A 65 17.86 34.24 -2.32
C HIS A 65 17.29 33.26 -1.29
N TYR A 66 15.99 33.31 -1.12
CA TYR A 66 15.24 32.49 -0.18
C TYR A 66 14.12 31.77 -0.91
N LEU A 67 13.91 30.50 -0.58
CA LEU A 67 12.75 29.74 -1.02
C LEU A 67 11.48 30.39 -0.45
N ASN A 68 10.49 30.63 -1.29
CA ASN A 68 9.13 30.92 -0.84
C ASN A 68 8.26 29.68 -1.12
N PRO A 69 7.93 28.87 -0.10
CA PRO A 69 7.15 27.66 -0.27
C PRO A 69 5.64 27.93 -0.42
N ALA A 70 5.17 29.16 -0.18
CA ALA A 70 3.73 29.45 -0.14
C ALA A 70 2.98 29.06 -1.43
N PRO A 71 3.47 29.36 -2.66
CA PRO A 71 2.78 28.94 -3.88
C PRO A 71 2.70 27.42 -4.06
N ILE A 72 3.73 26.70 -3.58
CA ILE A 72 3.74 25.22 -3.60
C ILE A 72 2.71 24.69 -2.61
N ASN A 73 2.67 25.24 -1.40
CA ASN A 73 1.70 24.85 -0.37
C ASN A 73 0.26 25.15 -0.78
N GLU A 74 0.01 26.27 -1.47
CA GLU A 74 -1.32 26.59 -2.02
C GLU A 74 -1.75 25.63 -3.13
N ILE A 75 -0.81 25.16 -3.95
CA ILE A 75 -1.07 24.13 -4.96
C ILE A 75 -1.34 22.79 -4.30
N ALA A 76 -0.50 22.40 -3.34
CA ALA A 76 -0.69 21.21 -2.52
C ALA A 76 -2.06 21.25 -1.84
N GLY A 77 -2.40 22.30 -1.10
CA GLY A 77 -3.70 22.44 -0.43
C GLY A 77 -4.89 22.36 -1.39
N ARG A 78 -4.79 22.92 -2.60
CA ARG A 78 -5.88 22.89 -3.60
C ARG A 78 -6.05 21.53 -4.29
N TRP A 79 -4.97 20.80 -4.52
CA TRP A 79 -5.01 19.54 -5.28
C TRP A 79 -4.81 18.33 -4.38
N ILE A 80 -3.73 18.30 -3.59
CA ILE A 80 -3.53 17.28 -2.55
C ILE A 80 -4.69 17.34 -1.56
N GLY A 81 -5.10 18.52 -1.05
CA GLY A 81 -6.28 18.63 -0.19
C GLY A 81 -7.64 18.33 -0.84
N LYS A 82 -7.71 18.15 -2.17
CA LYS A 82 -8.92 17.74 -2.91
C LYS A 82 -8.92 16.24 -3.26
N TYR A 83 -7.74 15.64 -3.45
CA TYR A 83 -7.58 14.23 -3.82
C TYR A 83 -7.06 13.34 -2.68
N ASP A 84 -6.61 13.91 -1.55
CA ASP A 84 -6.17 13.19 -0.33
C ASP A 84 -7.10 13.39 0.87
N ARG A 85 -8.21 14.12 0.77
CA ARG A 85 -9.06 14.39 1.96
C ARG A 85 -9.63 13.09 2.57
N GLU A 86 -10.06 12.15 1.73
CA GLU A 86 -10.49 10.81 2.17
C GLU A 86 -9.32 9.97 2.73
N ARG A 87 -8.10 10.21 2.26
CA ARG A 87 -6.90 9.46 2.66
C ARG A 87 -6.28 10.00 3.95
N LEU A 88 -6.39 11.30 4.19
CA LEU A 88 -5.93 12.00 5.38
C LEU A 88 -6.85 11.78 6.57
N ASP A 89 -8.17 11.77 6.38
CA ASP A 89 -9.12 11.40 7.44
C ASP A 89 -8.90 9.93 7.84
N ALA A 90 -8.68 9.03 6.88
CA ALA A 90 -8.29 7.64 7.15
C ALA A 90 -6.91 7.51 7.82
N LEU A 91 -5.97 8.42 7.54
CA LEU A 91 -4.64 8.44 8.17
C LEU A 91 -4.66 9.04 9.58
N GLU A 92 -5.54 10.01 9.85
CA GLU A 92 -5.74 10.57 11.19
C GLU A 92 -6.57 9.63 12.06
N ASP A 93 -7.57 8.95 11.50
CA ASP A 93 -8.28 7.85 12.16
C ASP A 93 -7.35 6.67 12.41
N LEU A 94 -6.45 6.35 11.47
CA LEU A 94 -5.37 5.37 11.67
C LEU A 94 -4.37 5.83 12.73
N LYS A 95 -3.96 7.10 12.75
CA LYS A 95 -3.03 7.62 13.75
C LYS A 95 -3.67 7.61 15.15
N ARG A 96 -4.94 7.96 15.27
CA ARG A 96 -5.71 7.92 16.52
C ARG A 96 -5.93 6.48 17.00
N ALA A 97 -6.15 5.53 16.08
CA ALA A 97 -6.24 4.11 16.38
C ALA A 97 -4.88 3.47 16.76
N LEU A 98 -3.76 4.00 16.23
CA LEU A 98 -2.40 3.54 16.55
C LEU A 98 -1.83 4.11 17.86
N GLU A 99 -2.47 5.11 18.46
CA GLU A 99 -2.10 5.68 19.77
C GLU A 99 -2.78 4.96 20.96
N GLU A 100 -3.73 4.03 20.69
CA GLU A 100 -4.21 3.02 21.64
C GLU A 100 -3.32 1.75 21.59
N PRO A 101 -3.19 0.96 22.68
CA PRO A 101 -2.02 0.10 22.88
C PRO A 101 -1.89 -0.99 21.81
N ALA A 102 -0.92 -0.78 20.91
CA ALA A 102 -0.24 -1.71 20.01
C ALA A 102 -1.12 -2.58 19.10
N MET A 103 -1.64 -1.99 18.01
CA MET A 103 -1.92 -2.73 16.77
C MET A 103 -0.75 -2.50 15.80
N SER A 104 -0.05 -3.58 15.44
CA SER A 104 1.11 -3.52 14.54
C SER A 104 0.71 -3.07 13.12
N LYS A 105 1.64 -2.47 12.36
CA LYS A 105 1.40 -2.07 10.95
C LYS A 105 0.97 -3.29 10.12
N PRO A 106 -0.04 -3.19 9.25
CA PRO A 106 -0.41 -4.29 8.36
C PRO A 106 0.79 -4.66 7.49
N THR A 107 1.23 -5.90 7.59
CA THR A 107 2.58 -6.31 7.15
C THR A 107 2.60 -6.79 5.70
N PHE A 108 1.47 -7.27 5.19
CA PHE A 108 1.24 -7.53 3.77
C PHE A 108 -0.16 -7.08 3.35
N VAL A 109 -0.24 -6.30 2.26
CA VAL A 109 -1.49 -5.84 1.67
C VAL A 109 -1.43 -6.08 0.16
N TYR A 110 -2.47 -6.69 -0.40
CA TYR A 110 -2.63 -6.92 -1.82
C TYR A 110 -4.01 -6.46 -2.27
N VAL A 111 -4.07 -5.66 -3.34
CA VAL A 111 -5.33 -5.14 -3.89
C VAL A 111 -5.45 -5.57 -5.34
N THR A 112 -6.62 -6.08 -5.72
CA THR A 112 -6.96 -6.40 -7.11
C THR A 112 -8.41 -6.05 -7.40
N TYR A 113 -8.72 -5.86 -8.68
CA TYR A 113 -10.07 -5.60 -9.17
C TYR A 113 -10.48 -6.78 -10.04
N ILE A 114 -11.61 -7.39 -9.72
CA ILE A 114 -12.10 -8.61 -10.38
C ILE A 114 -13.45 -8.31 -10.99
N LYS A 115 -13.63 -8.60 -12.28
CA LYS A 115 -14.92 -8.47 -12.96
C LYS A 115 -15.89 -9.55 -12.50
N THR A 116 -16.59 -9.30 -11.40
CA THR A 116 -17.50 -10.23 -10.71
C THR A 116 -18.50 -9.46 -9.84
N THR A 117 -19.29 -10.16 -9.02
CA THR A 117 -20.14 -9.57 -7.97
C THR A 117 -19.66 -9.98 -6.57
N PRO A 118 -19.97 -9.20 -5.52
CA PRO A 118 -19.59 -9.51 -4.14
C PRO A 118 -20.09 -10.87 -3.70
N GLU A 119 -21.27 -11.30 -4.15
CA GLU A 119 -21.84 -12.61 -3.81
C GLU A 119 -21.02 -13.74 -4.42
N LYS A 120 -20.62 -13.62 -5.69
CA LYS A 120 -19.79 -14.63 -6.37
C LYS A 120 -18.39 -14.69 -5.79
N LEU A 121 -17.79 -13.53 -5.50
CA LEU A 121 -16.48 -13.47 -4.86
C LEU A 121 -16.54 -14.05 -3.44
N TRP A 122 -17.59 -13.75 -2.68
CA TRP A 122 -17.82 -14.32 -1.36
C TRP A 122 -17.93 -15.85 -1.41
N GLN A 123 -18.71 -16.38 -2.35
CA GLN A 123 -18.79 -17.83 -2.58
C GLN A 123 -17.41 -18.41 -2.91
N ALA A 124 -16.63 -17.74 -3.76
CA ALA A 124 -15.29 -18.22 -4.11
C ALA A 124 -14.30 -18.25 -2.94
N LEU A 125 -14.51 -17.41 -1.92
CA LEU A 125 -13.70 -17.35 -0.71
C LEU A 125 -14.19 -18.30 0.41
N THR A 126 -15.42 -18.82 0.34
CA THR A 126 -16.05 -19.57 1.44
C THR A 126 -16.50 -20.98 1.07
N ASP A 127 -16.73 -21.26 -0.20
CA ASP A 127 -17.12 -22.60 -0.68
C ASP A 127 -15.87 -23.46 -0.94
N PRO A 128 -15.71 -24.61 -0.25
CA PRO A 128 -14.56 -25.50 -0.44
C PRO A 128 -14.32 -25.89 -1.90
N ALA A 129 -15.39 -26.06 -2.69
CA ALA A 129 -15.29 -26.45 -4.10
C ALA A 129 -14.67 -25.33 -4.96
N PHE A 130 -14.86 -24.07 -4.58
CA PHE A 130 -14.20 -22.94 -5.25
C PHE A 130 -12.80 -22.69 -4.71
N ILE A 131 -12.61 -22.73 -3.38
CA ILE A 131 -11.30 -22.49 -2.74
C ILE A 131 -10.25 -23.42 -3.35
N ARG A 132 -10.58 -24.71 -3.48
CA ARG A 132 -9.69 -25.73 -4.08
C ARG A 132 -9.14 -25.36 -5.45
N ARG A 133 -9.91 -24.61 -6.25
CA ARG A 133 -9.56 -24.28 -7.63
C ARG A 133 -8.51 -23.18 -7.74
N TRP A 134 -8.47 -22.24 -6.80
CA TRP A 134 -7.53 -21.11 -6.84
C TRP A 134 -6.44 -21.18 -5.76
N PHE A 135 -6.65 -21.97 -4.70
CA PHE A 135 -5.76 -22.05 -3.54
C PHE A 135 -4.87 -23.31 -3.57
N GLY A 136 -4.26 -23.58 -4.72
CA GLY A 136 -3.26 -24.64 -4.87
C GLY A 136 -3.77 -26.06 -4.59
N GLY A 137 -5.06 -26.32 -4.78
CA GLY A 137 -5.68 -27.61 -4.46
C GLY A 137 -6.11 -27.77 -3.00
N MET A 138 -5.73 -26.86 -2.11
CA MET A 138 -6.19 -26.84 -0.72
C MET A 138 -7.57 -26.18 -0.62
N SER A 139 -8.35 -26.56 0.40
CA SER A 139 -9.63 -25.91 0.72
C SER A 139 -9.81 -25.71 2.22
N MET A 140 -10.85 -24.97 2.60
CA MET A 140 -11.18 -24.70 3.99
C MET A 140 -12.65 -25.02 4.23
N GLU A 141 -12.96 -25.74 5.30
CA GLU A 141 -14.33 -26.04 5.71
C GLU A 141 -14.67 -25.31 7.02
N SER A 142 -15.73 -24.51 7.00
CA SER A 142 -16.30 -23.85 8.17
C SER A 142 -17.76 -23.47 7.90
N ASP A 143 -18.53 -23.17 8.94
CA ASP A 143 -19.83 -22.51 8.78
C ASP A 143 -19.70 -20.97 8.68
N TRP A 144 -18.45 -20.48 8.73
CA TRP A 144 -18.08 -19.08 8.56
C TRP A 144 -18.77 -18.11 9.53
N LYS A 145 -19.12 -18.55 10.74
CA LYS A 145 -19.56 -17.65 11.82
C LYS A 145 -18.38 -17.24 12.69
N PRO A 146 -18.35 -16.00 13.24
CA PRO A 146 -17.31 -15.62 14.19
C PRO A 146 -17.18 -16.61 15.35
N GLY A 147 -15.94 -17.04 15.62
CA GLY A 147 -15.58 -18.05 16.62
C GLY A 147 -15.64 -19.50 16.12
N SER A 148 -16.14 -19.75 14.91
CA SER A 148 -16.19 -21.10 14.36
C SER A 148 -14.81 -21.61 13.98
N PRO A 149 -14.54 -22.92 14.19
CA PRO A 149 -13.30 -23.52 13.74
C PRO A 149 -13.26 -23.57 12.21
N ILE A 150 -12.05 -23.56 11.67
CA ILE A 150 -11.76 -23.79 10.26
C ILE A 150 -10.94 -25.07 10.16
N ILE A 151 -11.41 -25.98 9.30
CA ILE A 151 -10.72 -27.24 9.02
C ILE A 151 -10.03 -27.07 7.66
N ALA A 152 -8.70 -27.15 7.66
CA ALA A 152 -7.93 -27.17 6.42
C ALA A 152 -8.10 -28.53 5.75
N VAL A 153 -8.21 -28.54 4.43
CA VAL A 153 -8.34 -29.76 3.63
C VAL A 153 -7.27 -29.75 2.56
N ASP A 154 -6.35 -30.72 2.64
CA ASP A 154 -5.25 -30.89 1.72
C ASP A 154 -5.72 -31.35 0.32
N PRO A 155 -4.88 -31.25 -0.73
CA PRO A 155 -5.25 -31.66 -2.08
C PRO A 155 -5.66 -33.13 -2.20
N ASP A 156 -5.12 -34.00 -1.34
CA ASP A 156 -5.47 -35.42 -1.25
C ASP A 156 -6.79 -35.69 -0.49
N GLY A 157 -7.40 -34.64 0.08
CA GLY A 157 -8.63 -34.71 0.86
C GLY A 157 -8.42 -34.92 2.37
N THR A 158 -7.18 -34.96 2.84
CA THR A 158 -6.87 -35.07 4.27
C THR A 158 -7.39 -33.83 5.01
N ARG A 159 -8.14 -34.04 6.10
CA ARG A 159 -8.70 -32.98 6.94
C ARG A 159 -7.76 -32.73 8.11
N VAL A 160 -7.31 -31.50 8.27
CA VAL A 160 -6.34 -31.10 9.29
C VAL A 160 -6.96 -30.03 10.19
N GLU A 161 -7.03 -30.34 11.49
CA GLU A 161 -7.45 -29.38 12.51
C GLU A 161 -6.25 -28.51 12.89
N THR A 162 -6.23 -27.29 12.37
CA THR A 162 -5.12 -26.34 12.50
C THR A 162 -5.25 -25.44 13.74
N GLY A 163 -6.42 -25.46 14.39
CA GLY A 163 -6.80 -24.51 15.43
C GLY A 163 -7.19 -23.13 14.87
N GLU A 164 -7.31 -22.99 13.55
CA GLU A 164 -7.77 -21.75 12.93
C GLU A 164 -9.24 -21.47 13.26
N VAL A 165 -9.56 -20.19 13.46
CA VAL A 165 -10.91 -19.72 13.79
C VAL A 165 -11.30 -18.52 12.93
N VAL A 166 -12.58 -18.44 12.64
CA VAL A 166 -13.18 -17.26 12.00
C VAL A 166 -13.21 -16.12 13.01
N LEU A 167 -12.68 -14.97 12.65
CA LEU A 167 -12.66 -13.77 13.50
C LEU A 167 -13.85 -12.87 13.18
N GLU A 168 -14.10 -12.62 11.89
CA GLU A 168 -15.17 -11.75 11.41
C GLU A 168 -15.77 -12.34 10.13
N SER A 169 -17.08 -12.17 9.95
CA SER A 169 -17.78 -12.66 8.76
C SER A 169 -18.99 -11.79 8.47
N GLU A 170 -18.88 -10.99 7.42
CA GLU A 170 -19.93 -10.16 6.86
C GLU A 170 -20.10 -10.52 5.38
N PRO A 171 -21.11 -11.35 5.04
CA PRO A 171 -21.31 -11.82 3.68
C PRO A 171 -21.31 -10.71 2.62
N GLY A 172 -20.46 -10.89 1.61
CA GLY A 172 -20.27 -9.94 0.52
C GLY A 172 -19.47 -8.67 0.87
N LYS A 173 -18.92 -8.57 2.08
CA LYS A 173 -18.21 -7.36 2.53
C LYS A 173 -16.85 -7.64 3.16
N ARG A 174 -16.79 -8.53 4.15
CA ARG A 174 -15.57 -8.71 4.94
C ARG A 174 -15.49 -10.11 5.53
N LEU A 175 -14.34 -10.76 5.38
CA LEU A 175 -14.05 -12.06 5.98
C LEU A 175 -12.69 -12.00 6.64
N SER A 176 -12.59 -12.33 7.92
CA SER A 176 -11.32 -12.39 8.65
C SER A 176 -11.21 -13.69 9.44
N TYR A 177 -10.03 -14.30 9.43
CA TYR A 177 -9.75 -15.53 10.17
C TYR A 177 -8.26 -15.63 10.52
N THR A 178 -7.95 -16.41 11.55
CA THR A 178 -6.56 -16.76 11.86
C THR A 178 -6.02 -17.73 10.82
N PHE A 179 -4.75 -17.58 10.43
CA PHE A 179 -4.10 -18.41 9.43
C PHE A 179 -2.93 -19.19 10.02
N LYS A 180 -2.87 -20.50 9.80
CA LYS A 180 -1.80 -21.36 10.30
C LYS A 180 -1.27 -22.25 9.18
N VAL A 181 0.03 -22.13 8.91
CA VAL A 181 0.71 -23.07 8.00
C VAL A 181 0.79 -24.44 8.67
N THR A 182 0.31 -25.47 7.97
CA THR A 182 0.52 -26.86 8.33
C THR A 182 1.64 -27.45 7.49
N ALA A 183 2.43 -28.32 8.10
CA ALA A 183 3.53 -28.98 7.43
C ALA A 183 3.84 -30.31 8.13
N GLU A 184 4.19 -31.33 7.35
CA GLU A 184 4.70 -32.58 7.91
C GLU A 184 6.04 -32.34 8.63
N ALA A 185 6.25 -33.05 9.73
CA ALA A 185 7.49 -32.98 10.50
C ALA A 185 8.69 -33.37 9.63
N GLY A 186 9.70 -32.49 9.55
CA GLY A 186 10.88 -32.68 8.71
C GLY A 186 10.73 -32.27 7.24
N SER A 187 9.57 -31.74 6.84
CA SER A 187 9.40 -31.11 5.54
C SER A 187 10.10 -29.73 5.48
N ALA A 188 10.31 -29.21 4.27
CA ALA A 188 10.87 -27.87 4.05
C ALA A 188 9.98 -26.75 4.65
N TYR A 189 8.74 -27.05 5.03
CA TYR A 189 7.79 -26.11 5.60
C TYR A 189 7.60 -26.28 7.11
N ALA A 190 8.29 -27.23 7.76
CA ALA A 190 8.14 -27.52 9.18
C ALA A 190 8.41 -26.28 10.06
N GLU A 191 9.42 -25.47 9.71
CA GLU A 191 9.76 -24.25 10.45
C GLU A 191 8.66 -23.17 10.34
N LEU A 192 7.87 -23.16 9.26
CA LEU A 192 6.73 -22.24 9.12
C LEU A 192 5.57 -22.66 10.04
N ALA A 193 5.39 -23.97 10.24
CA ALA A 193 4.36 -24.50 11.13
C ALA A 193 4.65 -24.27 12.63
N GLU A 194 5.87 -23.85 12.98
CA GLU A 194 6.21 -23.46 14.36
C GLU A 194 5.73 -22.04 14.72
N GLU A 195 5.58 -21.14 13.74
CA GLU A 195 5.12 -19.78 13.99
C GLU A 195 3.64 -19.75 14.44
N PRO A 196 3.26 -18.95 15.46
CA PRO A 196 1.86 -18.79 15.87
C PRO A 196 0.96 -18.37 14.71
N PRO A 197 -0.36 -18.61 14.81
CA PRO A 197 -1.30 -18.20 13.78
C PRO A 197 -1.22 -16.69 13.52
N SER A 198 -1.11 -16.34 12.24
CA SER A 198 -1.26 -14.97 11.75
C SER A 198 -2.73 -14.67 11.46
N ARG A 199 -3.06 -13.52 10.87
CA ARG A 199 -4.43 -13.18 10.49
C ARG A 199 -4.53 -12.83 9.01
N VAL A 200 -5.57 -13.36 8.36
CA VAL A 200 -5.97 -13.04 6.99
C VAL A 200 -7.30 -12.29 7.02
N THR A 201 -7.39 -11.19 6.28
CA THR A 201 -8.61 -10.40 6.12
C THR A 201 -8.83 -10.09 4.64
N PHE A 202 -10.03 -10.41 4.15
CA PHE A 202 -10.53 -9.98 2.85
C PHE A 202 -11.59 -8.90 3.04
N GLU A 203 -11.46 -7.80 2.31
CA GLU A 203 -12.47 -6.75 2.18
C GLU A 203 -12.93 -6.69 0.72
N LEU A 204 -14.24 -6.65 0.52
CA LEU A 204 -14.91 -6.66 -0.77
C LEU A 204 -15.70 -5.37 -0.90
N GLU A 205 -15.37 -4.57 -1.91
CA GLU A 205 -16.06 -3.33 -2.24
C GLU A 205 -16.54 -3.36 -3.69
N GLN A 206 -17.84 -3.15 -3.92
CA GLN A 206 -18.38 -3.03 -5.28
C GLN A 206 -17.85 -1.74 -5.93
N ASP A 207 -17.24 -1.86 -7.12
CA ASP A 207 -16.78 -0.73 -7.93
C ASP A 207 -17.17 -0.94 -9.41
N GLY A 208 -18.25 -0.28 -9.84
CA GLY A 208 -18.77 -0.42 -11.19
C GLY A 208 -19.22 -1.86 -11.48
N ASP A 209 -18.68 -2.47 -12.55
CA ASP A 209 -18.88 -3.89 -12.91
C ASP A 209 -17.80 -4.82 -12.35
N THR A 210 -17.00 -4.31 -11.41
CA THR A 210 -15.93 -5.05 -10.73
C THR A 210 -16.11 -5.03 -9.22
N VAL A 211 -15.41 -5.92 -8.53
CA VAL A 211 -15.24 -5.88 -7.08
C VAL A 211 -13.78 -5.61 -6.79
N LYS A 212 -13.51 -4.56 -6.02
CA LYS A 212 -12.21 -4.32 -5.41
C LYS A 212 -12.06 -5.28 -4.24
N LEU A 213 -11.09 -6.18 -4.34
CA LEU A 213 -10.69 -7.09 -3.29
C LEU A 213 -9.42 -6.57 -2.63
N THR A 214 -9.49 -6.27 -1.34
CA THR A 214 -8.32 -5.97 -0.51
C THR A 214 -8.04 -7.17 0.38
N LEU A 215 -6.88 -7.79 0.20
CA LEU A 215 -6.34 -8.80 1.10
C LEU A 215 -5.33 -8.13 2.03
N VAL A 216 -5.53 -8.28 3.34
CA VAL A 216 -4.57 -7.93 4.38
C VAL A 216 -4.14 -9.20 5.09
N HIS A 217 -2.83 -9.39 5.24
CA HIS A 217 -2.27 -10.44 6.08
C HIS A 217 -1.33 -9.79 7.09
N ASP A 218 -1.62 -9.99 8.38
CA ASP A 218 -0.92 -9.36 9.50
C ASP A 218 -0.83 -10.30 10.72
N ASP A 219 -0.51 -9.75 11.90
CA ASP A 219 -0.30 -10.49 13.15
C ASP A 219 0.81 -11.57 13.07
N PHE A 220 1.86 -11.31 12.28
CA PHE A 220 3.06 -12.15 12.26
C PHE A 220 3.91 -11.96 13.52
N VAL A 221 4.80 -12.92 13.82
CA VAL A 221 5.77 -12.85 14.93
C VAL A 221 6.78 -11.70 14.85
N GLY A 222 6.80 -10.97 13.74
CA GLY A 222 7.67 -9.83 13.52
C GLY A 222 8.12 -9.70 12.06
N PRO A 223 9.02 -8.75 11.78
CA PRO A 223 9.50 -8.48 10.41
C PRO A 223 10.34 -9.62 9.80
N GLU A 224 10.85 -10.53 10.62
CA GLU A 224 11.66 -11.70 10.21
C GLU A 224 10.83 -13.00 10.11
N SER A 225 9.50 -12.90 10.15
CA SER A 225 8.61 -14.07 9.97
C SER A 225 8.85 -14.77 8.64
N LYS A 226 9.06 -16.08 8.68
CA LYS A 226 9.17 -16.95 7.50
C LYS A 226 7.81 -17.16 6.86
N VAL A 227 6.74 -17.17 7.65
CA VAL A 227 5.36 -17.16 7.13
C VAL A 227 5.13 -15.90 6.30
N LEU A 228 5.57 -14.72 6.76
CA LEU A 228 5.49 -13.48 5.98
C LEU A 228 6.27 -13.56 4.65
N GLU A 229 7.46 -14.14 4.64
CA GLU A 229 8.24 -14.33 3.41
C GLU A 229 7.50 -15.22 2.40
N SER A 230 6.94 -16.33 2.87
CA SER A 230 6.12 -17.24 2.06
C SER A 230 4.86 -16.56 1.53
N VAL A 231 4.14 -15.82 2.39
CA VAL A 231 2.95 -15.03 2.08
C VAL A 231 3.22 -14.04 0.93
N ARG A 232 4.36 -13.33 0.96
CA ARG A 232 4.75 -12.37 -0.09
C ARG A 232 4.91 -13.00 -1.47
N GLN A 233 5.26 -14.29 -1.53
CA GLN A 233 5.45 -15.03 -2.78
C GLN A 233 4.16 -15.74 -3.22
N GLY A 234 3.42 -16.35 -2.29
CA GLY A 234 2.26 -17.17 -2.57
C GLY A 234 0.98 -16.39 -2.89
N TRP A 235 0.62 -15.38 -2.07
CA TRP A 235 -0.65 -14.67 -2.23
C TRP A 235 -0.84 -14.00 -3.58
N PRO A 236 0.17 -13.32 -4.19
CA PRO A 236 0.00 -12.75 -5.52
C PRO A 236 -0.40 -13.80 -6.58
N ALA A 237 0.15 -15.01 -6.51
CA ALA A 237 -0.20 -16.10 -7.43
C ALA A 237 -1.64 -16.60 -7.19
N PHE A 238 -2.02 -16.84 -5.94
CA PHE A 238 -3.38 -17.27 -5.58
C PHE A 238 -4.44 -16.22 -5.93
N MET A 239 -4.18 -14.94 -5.69
CA MET A 239 -5.08 -13.85 -6.06
C MET A 239 -5.23 -13.70 -7.58
N SER A 240 -4.15 -13.92 -8.33
CA SER A 240 -4.20 -13.94 -9.80
C SER A 240 -5.01 -15.14 -10.33
N SER A 241 -4.88 -16.31 -9.67
CA SER A 241 -5.68 -17.49 -9.98
C SER A 241 -7.16 -17.31 -9.66
N LEU A 242 -7.49 -16.73 -8.50
CA LEU A 242 -8.86 -16.37 -8.10
C LEU A 242 -9.51 -15.39 -9.10
N LYS A 243 -8.76 -14.35 -9.49
CA LYS A 243 -9.21 -13.39 -10.52
C LYS A 243 -9.50 -14.11 -11.84
N SER A 244 -8.57 -14.93 -12.33
CA SER A 244 -8.73 -15.67 -13.58
C SER A 244 -9.94 -16.61 -13.53
N LEU A 245 -10.11 -17.32 -12.43
CA LEU A 245 -11.23 -18.21 -12.18
C LEU A 245 -12.58 -17.48 -12.25
N LEU A 246 -12.69 -16.31 -11.62
CA LEU A 246 -13.94 -15.55 -11.60
C LEU A 246 -14.24 -14.85 -12.93
N GLU A 247 -13.22 -14.44 -13.67
CA GLU A 247 -13.39 -13.70 -14.93
C GLU A 247 -13.56 -14.62 -16.15
N THR A 248 -12.95 -15.80 -16.12
CA THR A 248 -12.89 -16.71 -17.28
C THR A 248 -13.54 -18.06 -17.04
N GLY A 249 -13.77 -18.43 -15.77
CA GLY A 249 -14.26 -19.74 -15.37
C GLY A 249 -13.16 -20.76 -15.11
N GLU A 250 -11.88 -20.46 -15.40
CA GLU A 250 -10.74 -21.35 -15.18
C GLU A 250 -9.62 -20.65 -14.36
N PRO A 251 -8.97 -21.36 -13.42
CA PRO A 251 -7.83 -20.82 -12.67
C PRO A 251 -6.58 -20.69 -13.57
N LEU A 252 -5.53 -20.04 -13.04
CA LEU A 252 -4.24 -20.06 -13.71
C LEU A 252 -3.64 -21.49 -13.71
N PRO A 253 -2.92 -21.88 -14.78
CA PRO A 253 -2.28 -23.20 -14.89
C PRO A 253 -1.09 -23.38 -13.94
#